data_AF-A0A5B0BFP3-F1
#
_entry.id   AF-A0A5B0BFP3-F1
#
_cell.length_a   1.000
_cell.length_b   1.000
_cell.length_c   1.000
_cell.angle_alpha   90.00
_cell.angle_beta   90.00
_cell.angle_gamma   90.00
#
_symmetry.space_group_name_H-M   'P 1'
#
loop_
_entity.id
_entity.type
_entity.pdbx_description
1 polymer ?
#
loop_
_entity_poly.entity_id
_entity_poly.type
_entity_poly.pdbx_seq_one_letter_code
_entity_poly.pdbx_strand_id
1 'polypeptide(L)'
;MKKRQKKKVEKRNKVNEQRVTVTRAFIKNKVDIELVDAGLTLFHSINNAKDRVNNNESYKNKKFLLNKKPRFALIQIINEDPKLWETWKTQQIKFKDSGYNEDYKPTLHRIDRTGDYEIGNLAMLSDEDHKQENAVQTALVTFGDDGLGFHMVSTIKEMSEFTGATYGKLKSVENQAIELANGQMAMYARVEQRPARPKEEMEAQDKAWYARLKASIERINQRENPSIKEIKLLKAMQNDVTQMERMKFHLL
;
A
#
# COMPACT_ATOMS: atom_id res chain seq x y z
N MET A 1 -36.96 -3.33 -15.42
CA MET A 1 -36.38 -2.29 -16.31
C MET A 1 -36.43 -0.86 -15.74
N LYS A 2 -37.58 -0.35 -15.28
CA LYS A 2 -37.76 1.04 -14.82
C LYS A 2 -36.77 1.52 -13.73
N LYS A 3 -36.40 0.68 -12.76
CA LYS A 3 -35.41 1.00 -11.70
C LYS A 3 -33.99 1.26 -12.24
N ARG A 4 -33.56 0.59 -13.32
CA ARG A 4 -32.23 0.76 -13.92
C ARG A 4 -32.15 2.05 -14.75
N GLN A 5 -33.24 2.44 -15.43
CA GLN A 5 -33.32 3.71 -16.15
C GLN A 5 -33.33 4.91 -15.19
N LYS A 6 -34.09 4.85 -14.08
CA LYS A 6 -34.11 5.90 -13.06
C LYS A 6 -32.72 6.18 -12.46
N LYS A 7 -31.98 5.13 -12.07
CA LYS A 7 -30.60 5.24 -11.57
C LYS A 7 -29.62 5.86 -12.58
N LYS A 8 -29.79 5.58 -13.89
CA LYS A 8 -28.95 6.17 -14.94
C LYS A 8 -29.20 7.68 -15.10
N VAL A 9 -30.46 8.11 -15.03
CA VAL A 9 -30.83 9.54 -15.13
C VAL A 9 -30.32 10.32 -13.92
N GLU A 10 -30.52 9.79 -12.70
CA GLU A 10 -30.00 10.40 -11.46
C GLU A 10 -28.47 10.54 -11.49
N LYS A 11 -27.76 9.52 -11.98
CA LYS A 11 -26.30 9.57 -12.12
C LYS A 11 -25.85 10.65 -13.12
N ARG A 12 -26.54 10.80 -14.26
CA ARG A 12 -26.24 11.85 -15.25
C ARG A 12 -26.48 13.26 -14.69
N ASN A 13 -27.59 13.47 -13.98
CA ASN A 13 -27.90 14.75 -13.37
C ASN A 13 -26.83 15.14 -12.34
N LYS A 14 -26.40 14.19 -11.50
CA LYS A 14 -25.33 14.42 -10.52
C LYS A 14 -24.00 14.82 -11.17
N VAL A 15 -23.60 14.18 -12.25
CA VAL A 15 -22.36 14.52 -12.98
C VAL A 15 -22.45 15.93 -13.58
N ASN A 16 -23.60 16.30 -14.14
CA ASN A 16 -23.82 17.64 -14.69
C ASN A 16 -23.77 18.72 -13.59
N GLU A 17 -24.37 18.48 -12.43
CA GLU A 17 -24.30 19.39 -11.28
C GLU A 17 -22.87 19.60 -10.77
N GLN A 18 -22.08 18.53 -10.72
CA GLN A 18 -20.67 18.60 -10.32
C GLN A 18 -19.85 19.40 -11.34
N ARG A 19 -20.04 19.15 -12.65
CA ARG A 19 -19.38 19.94 -13.70
C ARG A 19 -19.72 21.43 -13.58
N VAL A 20 -20.99 21.78 -13.42
CA VAL A 20 -21.43 23.17 -13.20
C VAL A 20 -20.78 23.77 -11.96
N THR A 21 -20.68 23.00 -10.87
CA THR A 21 -20.03 23.44 -9.62
C THR A 21 -18.55 23.76 -9.83
N VAL A 22 -17.81 22.90 -10.54
CA VAL A 22 -16.40 23.10 -10.86
C VAL A 22 -16.21 24.29 -11.79
N THR A 23 -16.97 24.36 -12.89
CA THR A 23 -16.91 25.49 -13.84
C THR A 23 -17.15 26.83 -13.14
N ARG A 24 -18.15 26.93 -12.26
CA ARG A 24 -18.40 28.15 -11.49
C ARG A 24 -17.25 28.49 -10.54
N ALA A 25 -16.65 27.48 -9.91
CA ALA A 25 -15.49 27.69 -9.05
C ALA A 25 -14.29 28.20 -9.86
N PHE A 26 -14.05 27.67 -11.06
CA PHE A 26 -12.96 28.07 -11.93
C PHE A 26 -13.14 29.51 -12.43
N ILE A 27 -14.32 29.86 -12.95
CA ILE A 27 -14.65 31.23 -13.38
C ILE A 27 -14.43 32.22 -12.23
N LYS A 28 -14.97 31.92 -11.04
CA LYS A 28 -14.85 32.81 -9.87
C LYS A 28 -13.40 33.05 -9.44
N ASN A 29 -12.54 32.06 -9.61
CA ASN A 29 -11.14 32.12 -9.16
C ASN A 29 -10.14 32.31 -10.31
N LYS A 30 -10.63 32.70 -11.51
CA LYS A 30 -9.80 32.94 -12.71
C LYS A 30 -8.91 31.75 -13.09
N VAL A 31 -9.40 30.53 -12.86
CA VAL A 31 -8.76 29.30 -13.35
C VAL A 31 -9.28 29.02 -14.76
N ASP A 32 -8.39 28.59 -15.65
CA ASP A 32 -8.71 28.28 -17.04
C ASP A 32 -9.83 27.23 -17.14
N ILE A 33 -10.87 27.56 -17.90
CA ILE A 33 -12.06 26.73 -18.09
C ILE A 33 -11.79 25.50 -18.96
N GLU A 34 -10.72 25.50 -19.76
CA GLU A 34 -10.30 24.32 -20.52
C GLU A 34 -9.86 23.18 -19.59
N LEU A 35 -9.46 23.51 -18.36
CA LEU A 35 -9.03 22.56 -17.33
C LEU A 35 -10.18 21.98 -16.50
N VAL A 36 -11.45 22.27 -16.84
CA VAL A 36 -12.62 21.81 -16.06
C VAL A 36 -12.66 20.29 -15.90
N ASP A 37 -12.20 19.52 -16.90
CA ASP A 37 -12.15 18.06 -16.78
C ASP A 37 -11.14 17.61 -15.71
N ALA A 38 -9.95 18.23 -15.67
CA ALA A 38 -8.96 17.97 -14.62
C ALA A 38 -9.48 18.41 -13.25
N GLY A 39 -10.16 19.56 -13.19
CA GLY A 39 -10.83 20.02 -11.97
C GLY A 39 -11.92 19.07 -11.50
N LEU A 40 -12.66 18.45 -12.43
CA LEU A 40 -13.73 17.50 -12.13
C LEU A 40 -13.17 16.21 -11.53
N THR A 41 -12.09 15.66 -12.08
CA THR A 41 -11.46 14.45 -11.53
C THR A 41 -10.84 14.73 -10.16
N LEU A 42 -10.20 15.89 -9.97
CA LEU A 42 -9.67 16.31 -8.67
C LEU A 42 -10.79 16.46 -7.64
N PHE A 43 -11.89 17.12 -8.02
CA PHE A 43 -13.07 17.26 -7.17
C PHE A 43 -13.63 15.91 -6.71
N HIS A 44 -13.66 14.91 -7.59
CA HIS A 44 -14.07 13.55 -7.21
C HIS A 44 -13.09 12.90 -6.24
N SER A 45 -11.79 13.06 -6.48
CA SER A 45 -10.74 12.50 -5.63
C SER A 45 -10.75 13.11 -4.22
N ILE A 46 -10.98 14.42 -4.12
CA ILE A 46 -11.19 15.14 -2.86
C ILE A 46 -12.39 14.59 -2.09
N ASN A 47 -13.52 14.37 -2.76
CA ASN A 47 -14.70 13.76 -2.12
C ASN A 47 -14.38 12.37 -1.59
N ASN A 48 -13.73 11.53 -2.40
CA ASN A 48 -13.35 10.19 -1.99
C ASN A 48 -12.39 10.20 -0.79
N ALA A 49 -11.40 11.10 -0.77
CA ALA A 49 -10.49 11.26 0.36
C ALA A 49 -11.22 11.67 1.63
N LYS A 50 -12.14 12.64 1.54
CA LYS A 50 -12.99 13.05 2.65
C LYS A 50 -13.88 11.91 3.15
N ASP A 51 -14.48 11.15 2.24
CA ASP A 51 -15.36 10.03 2.58
C ASP A 51 -14.57 8.89 3.24
N ARG A 52 -13.32 8.63 2.81
CA ARG A 52 -12.42 7.67 3.48
C ARG A 52 -12.17 8.07 4.93
N VAL A 53 -11.81 9.33 5.17
CA VAL A 53 -11.55 9.83 6.53
C VAL A 53 -12.78 9.69 7.42
N ASN A 54 -13.98 9.99 6.91
CA ASN A 54 -15.19 10.01 7.73
C ASN A 54 -15.78 8.61 7.98
N ASN A 55 -15.60 7.67 7.05
CA ASN A 55 -16.36 6.42 7.05
C ASN A 55 -15.51 5.14 7.16
N ASN A 56 -14.18 5.23 6.98
CA ASN A 56 -13.30 4.05 7.02
C ASN A 56 -12.57 3.94 8.36
N GLU A 57 -12.74 2.81 9.05
CA GLU A 57 -12.11 2.56 10.35
C GLU A 57 -10.57 2.58 10.29
N SER A 58 -9.98 2.24 9.15
CA SER A 58 -8.52 2.35 8.93
C SER A 58 -8.02 3.81 8.99
N TYR A 59 -8.94 4.78 8.96
CA TYR A 59 -8.67 6.22 8.97
C TYR A 59 -9.17 6.91 10.24
N LYS A 60 -9.56 6.16 11.28
CA LYS A 60 -10.21 6.68 12.51
C LYS A 60 -9.43 7.80 13.24
N ASN A 61 -8.11 7.85 13.07
CA ASN A 61 -7.24 8.86 13.68
C ASN A 61 -6.70 9.89 12.67
N LYS A 62 -7.29 10.00 11.49
CA LYS A 62 -6.89 10.92 10.43
C LYS A 62 -7.92 12.01 10.27
N LYS A 63 -7.47 13.20 9.88
CA LYS A 63 -8.34 14.35 9.61
C LYS A 63 -8.21 14.79 8.17
N PHE A 64 -9.30 15.36 7.68
CA PHE A 64 -9.35 16.06 6.41
C PHE A 64 -9.26 17.56 6.69
N LEU A 65 -8.04 18.09 6.67
CA LEU A 65 -7.73 19.47 7.07
C LEU A 65 -7.85 20.48 5.91
N LEU A 66 -8.01 19.99 4.68
CA LEU A 66 -8.46 20.82 3.57
C LEU A 66 -9.86 21.39 3.83
N ASN A 67 -10.25 22.41 3.08
CA ASN A 67 -11.55 23.04 3.24
C ASN A 67 -12.71 22.01 3.24
N LYS A 68 -13.59 22.10 4.25
CA LYS A 68 -14.71 21.16 4.45
C LYS A 68 -15.62 21.02 3.22
N LYS A 69 -15.72 22.05 2.39
CA LYS A 69 -16.48 22.02 1.13
C LYS A 69 -15.52 21.63 -0.02
N PRO A 70 -15.75 20.50 -0.70
CA PRO A 70 -14.85 19.98 -1.75
C PRO A 70 -14.48 20.99 -2.85
N ARG A 71 -15.42 21.85 -3.25
CA ARG A 71 -15.16 22.90 -4.26
C ARG A 71 -14.17 23.96 -3.79
N PHE A 72 -14.09 24.23 -2.49
CA PHE A 72 -13.13 25.15 -1.91
C PHE A 72 -11.80 24.45 -1.66
N ALA A 73 -11.80 23.17 -1.29
CA ALA A 73 -10.57 22.38 -1.23
C ALA A 73 -9.90 22.24 -2.60
N LEU A 74 -10.69 22.12 -3.67
CA LEU A 74 -10.21 22.15 -5.06
C LEU A 74 -9.43 23.43 -5.35
N ILE A 75 -10.02 24.59 -5.06
CA ILE A 75 -9.38 25.90 -5.29
C ILE A 75 -8.19 26.10 -4.35
N GLN A 76 -8.29 25.61 -3.12
CA GLN A 76 -7.20 25.62 -2.15
C GLN A 76 -5.97 24.90 -2.70
N ILE A 77 -6.12 23.66 -3.19
CA ILE A 77 -5.03 22.90 -3.79
C ILE A 77 -4.43 23.64 -5.00
N ILE A 78 -5.28 24.14 -5.90
CA ILE A 78 -4.82 24.85 -7.12
C ILE A 78 -3.98 26.09 -6.77
N ASN A 79 -4.37 26.83 -5.72
CA ASN A 79 -3.73 28.09 -5.35
C ASN A 79 -2.53 27.91 -4.41
N GLU A 80 -2.63 26.98 -3.44
CA GLU A 80 -1.63 26.82 -2.37
C GLU A 80 -0.53 25.81 -2.74
N ASP A 81 -0.79 24.89 -3.68
CA ASP A 81 0.23 23.99 -4.23
C ASP A 81 0.16 23.87 -5.77
N PRO A 82 0.73 24.85 -6.49
CA PRO A 82 0.73 24.85 -7.96
C PRO A 82 1.48 23.65 -8.55
N LYS A 83 2.51 23.14 -7.87
CA LYS A 83 3.29 21.99 -8.37
C LYS A 83 2.43 20.73 -8.36
N LEU A 84 1.72 20.51 -7.26
CA LEU A 84 0.78 19.41 -7.14
C LEU A 84 -0.34 19.52 -8.19
N TRP A 85 -0.84 20.73 -8.46
CA TRP A 85 -1.79 20.95 -9.56
C TRP A 85 -1.22 20.63 -10.94
N GLU A 86 0.03 21.01 -11.24
CA GLU A 86 0.69 20.61 -12.50
C GLU A 86 0.81 19.08 -12.61
N THR A 87 1.22 18.39 -11.55
CA THR A 87 1.26 16.92 -11.51
C THR A 87 -0.11 16.32 -11.83
N TRP A 88 -1.19 16.86 -11.25
CA TRP A 88 -2.55 16.41 -11.53
C TRP A 88 -2.92 16.56 -13.01
N LYS A 89 -2.61 17.71 -13.62
CA LYS A 89 -2.90 17.97 -15.04
C LYS A 89 -2.17 16.98 -15.94
N THR A 90 -0.89 16.72 -15.66
CA THR A 90 -0.10 15.74 -16.42
C THR A 90 -0.71 14.33 -16.33
N GLN A 91 -1.14 13.90 -15.14
CA GLN A 91 -1.82 12.61 -14.98
C GLN A 91 -3.19 12.57 -15.67
N GLN A 92 -3.93 13.68 -15.64
CA GLN A 92 -5.21 13.78 -16.33
C GLN A 92 -5.06 13.63 -17.85
N ILE A 93 -3.99 14.18 -18.43
CA ILE A 93 -3.65 13.99 -19.85
C ILE A 93 -3.41 12.50 -20.13
N LYS A 94 -2.52 11.84 -19.35
CA LYS A 94 -2.27 10.39 -19.47
C LYS A 94 -3.55 9.56 -19.34
N PHE A 95 -4.42 9.88 -18.39
CA PHE A 95 -5.69 9.21 -18.21
C PHE A 95 -6.60 9.35 -19.44
N LYS A 96 -6.67 10.54 -20.04
CA LYS A 96 -7.43 10.77 -21.28
C LYS A 96 -6.82 10.00 -22.46
N ASP A 97 -5.50 10.08 -22.63
CA ASP A 97 -4.78 9.44 -23.74
C ASP A 97 -4.88 7.90 -23.67
N SER A 98 -4.98 7.34 -22.46
CA SER A 98 -5.23 5.91 -22.22
C SER A 98 -6.65 5.45 -22.56
N GLY A 99 -7.53 6.35 -23.03
CA GLY A 99 -8.95 6.05 -23.24
C GLY A 99 -9.74 5.89 -21.94
N TYR A 100 -9.33 6.59 -20.87
CA TYR A 100 -9.90 6.51 -19.53
C TYR A 100 -9.72 5.13 -18.87
N ASN A 101 -8.57 4.48 -19.07
CA ASN A 101 -8.22 3.29 -18.30
C ASN A 101 -8.02 3.68 -16.82
N GLU A 102 -8.76 3.01 -15.93
CA GLU A 102 -8.79 3.30 -14.50
C GLU A 102 -7.41 3.15 -13.82
N ASP A 103 -6.49 2.37 -14.39
CA ASP A 103 -5.11 2.25 -13.87
C ASP A 103 -4.36 3.59 -13.93
N TYR A 104 -4.60 4.38 -14.98
CA TYR A 104 -3.99 5.71 -15.16
C TYR A 104 -4.77 6.84 -14.49
N LYS A 105 -5.85 6.53 -13.78
CA LYS A 105 -6.70 7.54 -13.16
C LYS A 105 -5.94 8.30 -12.09
N PRO A 106 -5.93 9.65 -12.12
CA PRO A 106 -5.27 10.43 -11.09
C PRO A 106 -6.01 10.28 -9.75
N THR A 107 -5.24 10.12 -8.67
CA THR A 107 -5.74 9.84 -7.33
C THR A 107 -5.04 10.68 -6.27
N LEU A 108 -5.80 11.16 -5.29
CA LEU A 108 -5.32 12.02 -4.20
C LEU A 108 -5.05 11.17 -2.95
N HIS A 109 -3.81 11.25 -2.49
CA HIS A 109 -3.28 10.46 -1.38
C HIS A 109 -2.49 11.31 -0.40
N ARG A 110 -1.97 10.65 0.64
CA ARG A 110 -1.08 11.27 1.62
C ARG A 110 0.35 10.81 1.37
N ILE A 111 1.32 11.72 1.48
CA ILE A 111 2.76 11.39 1.41
C ILE A 111 3.10 10.52 2.62
N ASP A 112 2.89 11.05 3.83
CA ASP A 112 2.93 10.32 5.07
C ASP A 112 1.55 9.70 5.36
N ARG A 113 1.49 8.37 5.29
CA ARG A 113 0.28 7.57 5.61
C ARG A 113 -0.18 7.76 7.06
N THR A 114 0.72 8.18 7.95
CA THR A 114 0.42 8.45 9.36
C THR A 114 -0.02 9.91 9.59
N GLY A 115 0.17 10.81 8.62
CA GLY A 115 -0.29 12.20 8.70
C GLY A 115 -1.75 12.40 8.26
N ASP A 116 -2.21 13.65 8.35
CA ASP A 116 -3.55 14.09 7.94
C ASP A 116 -3.60 14.46 6.43
N TYR A 117 -4.79 14.65 5.87
CA TYR A 117 -4.93 15.26 4.53
C TYR A 117 -4.83 16.79 4.66
N GLU A 118 -3.64 17.33 4.39
CA GLU A 118 -3.31 18.77 4.44
C GLU A 118 -2.33 19.16 3.32
N ILE A 119 -2.24 20.45 2.97
CA ILE A 119 -1.50 20.95 1.79
C ILE A 119 0.00 20.60 1.77
N GLY A 120 0.63 20.24 2.88
CA GLY A 120 2.02 19.75 2.90
C GLY A 120 2.18 18.22 2.84
N ASN A 121 1.08 17.47 2.90
CA ASN A 121 1.07 16.03 3.00
C ASN A 121 0.26 15.36 1.88
N LEU A 122 0.03 16.04 0.75
CA LEU A 122 -0.70 15.47 -0.38
C LEU A 122 0.24 14.87 -1.42
N ALA A 123 -0.11 13.69 -1.91
CA ALA A 123 0.51 13.08 -3.08
C ALA A 123 -0.53 12.88 -4.18
N MET A 124 -0.12 13.03 -5.43
CA MET A 124 -0.94 12.77 -6.61
C MET A 124 -0.24 11.75 -7.48
N LEU A 125 -0.85 10.56 -7.57
CA LEU A 125 -0.33 9.41 -8.31
C LEU A 125 -1.45 8.85 -9.19
N SER A 126 -1.08 8.11 -10.23
CA SER A 126 -2.06 7.23 -10.87
C SER A 126 -2.49 6.12 -9.88
N ASP A 127 -3.64 5.49 -10.12
CA ASP A 127 -4.10 4.38 -9.28
C ASP A 127 -3.11 3.20 -9.33
N GLU A 128 -2.49 2.96 -10.49
CA GLU A 128 -1.41 1.98 -10.66
C GLU A 128 -0.16 2.35 -9.85
N ASP A 129 0.38 3.55 -10.03
CA ASP A 129 1.59 3.99 -9.30
C ASP A 129 1.34 3.96 -7.79
N HIS A 130 0.14 4.36 -7.35
CA HIS A 130 -0.25 4.26 -5.96
C HIS A 130 -0.29 2.80 -5.48
N LYS A 131 -0.88 1.88 -6.26
CA LYS A 131 -0.87 0.45 -5.91
C LYS A 131 0.55 -0.10 -5.83
N GLN A 132 1.45 0.32 -6.71
CA GLN A 132 2.85 -0.10 -6.69
C GLN A 132 3.60 0.45 -5.47
N GLU A 133 3.52 1.75 -5.16
CA GLU A 133 4.11 2.34 -3.95
C GLU A 133 3.53 1.77 -2.64
N ASN A 134 2.29 1.30 -2.70
CA ASN A 134 1.58 0.74 -1.56
C ASN A 134 1.48 -0.79 -1.65
N ALA A 135 2.22 -1.42 -2.55
CA ALA A 135 2.30 -2.86 -2.67
C ALA A 135 2.97 -3.39 -1.41
N VAL A 136 2.16 -3.95 -0.52
CA VAL A 136 2.65 -4.77 0.58
C VAL A 136 3.09 -6.07 -0.04
N GLN A 137 4.38 -6.17 -0.36
CA GLN A 137 4.95 -7.45 -0.73
C GLN A 137 5.00 -8.32 0.52
N THR A 138 4.79 -9.60 0.36
CA THR A 138 4.93 -10.53 1.47
C THR A 138 6.14 -11.38 1.19
N ALA A 139 7.14 -11.33 2.07
CA ALA A 139 8.27 -12.23 2.00
C ALA A 139 7.82 -13.57 2.56
N LEU A 140 7.93 -14.61 1.75
CA LEU A 140 7.81 -15.99 2.15
C LEU A 140 9.23 -16.53 2.34
N VAL A 141 9.50 -16.99 3.55
CA VAL A 141 10.74 -17.66 3.92
C VAL A 141 10.44 -19.14 4.02
N THR A 142 11.06 -19.97 3.18
CA THR A 142 10.95 -21.43 3.25
C THR A 142 12.17 -22.02 3.95
N PHE A 143 11.94 -23.04 4.77
CA PHE A 143 12.94 -23.78 5.53
C PHE A 143 12.96 -25.21 5.01
N GLY A 144 14.07 -25.59 4.36
CA GLY A 144 14.30 -26.95 3.85
C GLY A 144 15.69 -27.46 4.21
N ASP A 145 15.96 -28.71 3.85
CA ASP A 145 17.28 -29.34 4.06
C ASP A 145 18.40 -28.63 3.27
N ASP A 146 18.03 -27.86 2.23
CA ASP A 146 18.93 -27.08 1.38
C ASP A 146 19.17 -25.64 1.87
N GLY A 147 18.60 -25.25 3.03
CA GLY A 147 18.73 -23.90 3.62
C GLY A 147 17.48 -23.01 3.47
N LEU A 148 17.65 -21.69 3.65
CA LEU A 148 16.57 -20.70 3.49
C LEU A 148 16.28 -20.39 2.03
N GLY A 149 15.02 -20.55 1.62
CA GLY A 149 14.49 -19.93 0.40
C GLY A 149 13.78 -18.63 0.73
N PHE A 150 14.06 -17.57 -0.03
CA PHE A 150 13.35 -16.29 0.05
C PHE A 150 12.54 -16.07 -1.22
N HIS A 151 11.22 -15.92 -1.08
CA HIS A 151 10.31 -15.64 -2.18
C HIS A 151 9.48 -14.41 -1.87
N MET A 152 9.57 -13.38 -2.71
CA MET A 152 8.69 -12.22 -2.62
C MET A 152 7.42 -12.53 -3.39
N VAL A 153 6.27 -12.46 -2.72
CA VAL A 153 4.96 -12.60 -3.35
C VAL A 153 4.16 -11.31 -3.19
N SER A 154 3.51 -10.88 -4.27
CA SER A 154 2.84 -9.59 -4.34
C SER A 154 1.38 -9.66 -3.86
N THR A 155 0.82 -10.87 -3.76
CA THR A 155 -0.57 -11.08 -3.32
C THR A 155 -0.73 -12.34 -2.46
N ILE A 156 -1.77 -12.36 -1.61
CA ILE A 156 -2.15 -13.57 -0.85
C ILE A 156 -2.57 -14.71 -1.80
N LYS A 157 -3.06 -14.38 -3.00
CA LYS A 157 -3.41 -15.38 -4.03
C LYS A 157 -2.17 -16.10 -4.55
N GLU A 158 -1.15 -15.34 -4.93
CA GLU A 158 0.15 -15.88 -5.34
C GLU A 158 0.80 -16.69 -4.21
N MET A 159 0.68 -16.23 -2.96
CA MET A 159 1.09 -17.01 -1.79
C MET A 159 0.32 -18.32 -1.66
N SER A 160 -0.99 -18.32 -1.88
CA SER A 160 -1.84 -19.52 -1.82
C SER A 160 -1.45 -20.53 -2.90
N GLU A 161 -1.17 -20.05 -4.11
CA GLU A 161 -0.70 -20.86 -5.24
C GLU A 161 0.69 -21.46 -4.95
N PHE A 162 1.61 -20.66 -4.38
CA PHE A 162 2.96 -21.12 -4.04
C PHE A 162 2.98 -22.12 -2.87
N THR A 163 2.20 -21.86 -1.83
CA THR A 163 2.22 -22.65 -0.58
C THR A 163 1.24 -23.83 -0.59
N GLY A 164 0.26 -23.82 -1.49
CA GLY A 164 -0.89 -24.73 -1.46
C GLY A 164 -1.84 -24.50 -0.28
N ALA A 165 -1.64 -23.45 0.52
CA ALA A 165 -2.46 -23.15 1.69
C ALA A 165 -3.69 -22.31 1.32
N THR A 166 -4.81 -22.54 1.99
CA THR A 166 -6.04 -21.77 1.77
C THR A 166 -5.91 -20.34 2.32
N TYR A 167 -6.62 -19.39 1.70
CA TYR A 167 -6.64 -17.98 2.11
C TYR A 167 -6.93 -17.78 3.61
N GLY A 168 -7.89 -18.53 4.16
CA GLY A 168 -8.23 -18.43 5.59
C GLY A 168 -7.07 -18.83 6.51
N LYS A 169 -6.32 -19.87 6.12
CA LYS A 169 -5.14 -20.32 6.86
C LYS A 169 -4.00 -19.31 6.77
N LEU A 170 -3.77 -18.72 5.60
CA LEU A 170 -2.82 -17.62 5.36
C LEU A 170 -3.23 -16.28 5.98
N LYS A 171 -4.40 -16.16 6.59
CA LYS A 171 -4.80 -14.98 7.35
C LYS A 171 -4.61 -15.17 8.86
N SER A 172 -4.63 -16.41 9.34
CA SER A 172 -4.53 -16.74 10.77
C SER A 172 -3.10 -16.99 11.27
N VAL A 173 -2.12 -17.10 10.36
CA VAL A 173 -0.75 -17.54 10.67
C VAL A 173 0.32 -16.53 10.25
N GLU A 174 -0.03 -15.24 10.16
CA GLU A 174 0.92 -14.17 9.88
C GLU A 174 2.02 -14.16 10.98
N ASN A 175 3.29 -14.28 10.59
CA ASN A 175 4.45 -14.50 11.47
C ASN A 175 4.48 -15.85 12.22
N GLN A 176 3.78 -16.88 11.73
CA GLN A 176 3.87 -18.25 12.25
C GLN A 176 4.38 -19.20 11.16
N ALA A 177 5.12 -20.24 11.57
CA ALA A 177 5.60 -21.25 10.66
C ALA A 177 4.45 -22.18 10.22
N ILE A 178 4.26 -22.35 8.92
CA ILE A 178 3.32 -23.27 8.28
C ILE A 178 4.05 -24.39 7.59
N GLU A 179 3.47 -25.59 7.60
CA GLU A 179 3.98 -26.73 6.83
C GLU A 179 3.36 -26.67 5.42
N LEU A 180 4.23 -26.63 4.40
CA LEU A 180 3.89 -26.64 2.99
C LEU A 180 3.50 -28.05 2.54
N ALA A 181 2.85 -28.15 1.38
CA ALA A 181 2.43 -29.43 0.80
C ALA A 181 3.61 -30.40 0.54
N ASN A 182 4.82 -29.88 0.38
CA ASN A 182 6.05 -30.65 0.19
C ASN A 182 6.77 -31.00 1.51
N GLY A 183 6.17 -30.73 2.67
CA GLY A 183 6.75 -31.01 3.98
C GLY A 183 7.78 -30.01 4.48
N GLN A 184 8.11 -28.96 3.70
CA GLN A 184 8.94 -27.85 4.15
C GLN A 184 8.16 -26.95 5.11
N MET A 185 8.86 -26.29 6.03
CA MET A 185 8.24 -25.23 6.82
C MET A 185 8.38 -23.92 6.07
N ALA A 186 7.42 -23.01 6.20
CA ALA A 186 7.52 -21.67 5.66
C ALA A 186 6.97 -20.67 6.68
N MET A 187 7.58 -19.50 6.77
CA MET A 187 7.05 -18.37 7.52
C MET A 187 6.88 -17.22 6.54
N TYR A 188 5.81 -16.45 6.66
CA TYR A 188 5.70 -15.24 5.87
C TYR A 188 5.50 -14.01 6.75
N ALA A 189 6.11 -12.92 6.31
CA ALA A 189 6.02 -11.61 6.92
C ALA A 189 5.66 -10.60 5.84
N ARG A 190 4.76 -9.67 6.17
CA ARG A 190 4.50 -8.52 5.31
C ARG A 190 5.70 -7.60 5.32
N VAL A 191 6.23 -7.34 4.13
CA VAL A 191 7.31 -6.39 3.89
C VAL A 191 6.69 -5.23 3.12
N GLU A 192 6.46 -4.12 3.80
CA GLU A 192 6.14 -2.89 3.09
C GLU A 192 7.33 -2.54 2.21
N GLN A 193 7.13 -2.39 0.89
CA GLN A 193 8.09 -1.67 0.09
C GLN A 193 8.17 -0.25 0.66
N ARG A 194 9.34 0.07 1.21
CA ARG A 194 9.70 1.40 1.66
C ARG A 194 10.63 1.99 0.60
N PRO A 195 10.56 3.30 0.31
CA PRO A 195 11.46 3.94 -0.64
C PRO A 195 12.92 3.62 -0.27
N ALA A 196 13.81 3.55 -1.26
CA ALA A 196 15.22 3.24 -1.05
C ALA A 196 15.81 4.09 0.09
N ARG A 197 16.35 3.43 1.11
CA ARG A 197 16.84 4.08 2.34
C ARG A 197 18.37 4.14 2.36
N PRO A 198 18.96 5.05 3.15
CA PRO A 198 20.39 5.04 3.41
C PRO A 198 20.83 3.69 3.97
N LYS A 199 21.96 3.17 3.47
CA LYS A 199 22.53 1.83 3.79
C LYS A 199 22.62 1.55 5.29
N GLU A 200 22.95 2.57 6.08
CA GLU A 200 23.11 2.49 7.54
C GLU A 200 21.80 2.17 8.28
N GLU A 201 20.66 2.64 7.77
CA GLU A 201 19.33 2.37 8.36
C GLU A 201 18.86 0.95 8.04
N MET A 202 19.22 0.43 6.86
CA MET A 202 19.02 -0.98 6.48
C MET A 202 19.81 -1.91 7.40
N GLU A 203 21.11 -1.66 7.57
CA GLU A 203 21.98 -2.49 8.40
C GLU A 203 21.54 -2.53 9.88
N ALA A 204 21.02 -1.42 10.40
CA ALA A 204 20.49 -1.36 11.76
C ALA A 204 19.22 -2.20 11.95
N GLN A 205 18.32 -2.21 10.95
CA GLN A 205 17.08 -2.99 11.00
C GLN A 205 17.32 -4.48 10.74
N ASP A 206 18.23 -4.84 9.84
CA ASP A 206 18.64 -6.24 9.60
C ASP A 206 19.26 -6.84 10.87
N LYS A 207 20.12 -6.07 11.57
CA LYS A 207 20.62 -6.44 12.90
C LYS A 207 19.49 -6.63 13.92
N ALA A 208 18.48 -5.75 13.91
CA ALA A 208 17.35 -5.85 14.83
C ALA A 208 16.43 -7.05 14.51
N TRP A 209 16.20 -7.35 13.23
CA TRP A 209 15.45 -8.53 12.78
C TRP A 209 16.18 -9.82 13.14
N TYR A 210 17.50 -9.88 12.88
CA TYR A 210 18.36 -10.98 13.29
C TYR A 210 18.35 -11.20 14.81
N ALA A 211 18.44 -10.12 15.60
CA ALA A 211 18.38 -10.23 17.05
C ALA A 211 17.04 -10.82 17.54
N ARG A 212 15.92 -10.45 16.91
CA ARG A 212 14.60 -11.03 17.21
C ARG A 212 14.49 -12.49 16.80
N LEU A 213 15.08 -12.85 15.67
CA LEU A 213 15.12 -14.22 15.18
C LEU A 213 15.93 -15.10 16.15
N LYS A 214 17.13 -14.66 16.54
CA LYS A 214 18.01 -15.34 17.51
C LYS A 214 17.34 -15.50 18.88
N ALA A 215 16.70 -14.46 19.40
CA ALA A 215 15.95 -14.54 20.66
C ALA A 215 14.72 -15.47 20.60
N SER A 216 14.19 -15.73 19.39
CA SER A 216 13.11 -16.69 19.20
C SER A 216 13.64 -18.12 19.17
N ILE A 217 14.81 -18.36 18.55
CA ILE A 217 15.54 -19.63 18.60
C ILE A 217 15.90 -20.00 20.04
N GLU A 218 16.48 -19.07 20.81
CA GLU A 218 16.88 -19.30 22.21
C GLU A 218 15.68 -19.67 23.09
N ARG A 219 14.52 -19.01 22.91
CA ARG A 219 13.29 -19.34 23.65
C ARG A 219 12.75 -20.74 23.36
N ILE A 220 12.90 -21.23 22.13
CA ILE A 220 12.47 -22.58 21.77
C ILE A 220 13.45 -23.62 22.32
N ASN A 221 14.76 -23.33 22.33
CA ASN A 221 15.80 -24.19 22.92
C ASN A 221 15.68 -24.35 24.45
N GLN A 222 15.09 -23.38 25.14
CA GLN A 222 14.89 -23.42 26.60
C GLN A 222 13.64 -24.20 27.06
N ARG A 223 12.83 -24.73 26.13
CA ARG A 223 11.65 -25.54 26.49
C ARG A 223 12.07 -26.97 26.83
N GLU A 224 11.52 -27.54 27.91
CA GLU A 224 11.81 -28.91 28.34
C GLU A 224 11.28 -29.99 27.37
N ASN A 225 10.24 -29.70 26.58
CA ASN A 225 9.67 -30.61 25.57
C ASN A 225 9.25 -29.84 24.31
N PRO A 226 10.19 -29.43 23.45
CA PRO A 226 9.86 -28.82 22.17
C PRO A 226 9.25 -29.90 21.25
N SER A 227 8.19 -29.54 20.53
CA SER A 227 7.58 -30.43 19.55
C SER A 227 8.57 -30.81 18.45
N ILE A 228 8.37 -31.97 17.81
CA ILE A 228 9.20 -32.40 16.65
C ILE A 228 9.22 -31.32 15.55
N LYS A 229 8.13 -30.55 15.41
CA LYS A 229 8.03 -29.41 14.47
C LYS A 229 8.92 -28.25 14.89
N GLU A 230 8.98 -27.92 16.18
CA GLU A 230 9.88 -26.91 16.73
C GLU A 230 11.35 -27.34 16.64
N ILE A 231 11.67 -28.62 16.85
CA ILE A 231 13.03 -29.16 16.72
C ILE A 231 13.52 -29.07 15.27
N LYS A 232 12.66 -29.34 14.28
CA LYS A 232 13.01 -29.18 12.85
C LYS A 232 13.25 -27.72 12.48
N LEU A 233 12.38 -26.82 12.95
CA LEU A 233 12.52 -25.38 12.75
C LEU A 233 13.82 -24.85 13.38
N LEU A 234 14.15 -25.29 14.60
CA LEU A 234 15.40 -24.95 15.30
C LEU A 234 16.65 -25.37 14.50
N LYS A 235 16.66 -26.59 13.95
CA LYS A 235 17.80 -27.11 13.17
C LYS A 235 18.00 -26.34 11.87
N ALA A 236 16.93 -26.00 11.16
CA ALA A 236 17.00 -25.15 9.96
C ALA A 236 17.58 -23.78 10.32
N MET A 237 16.99 -23.10 11.31
CA MET A 237 17.42 -21.77 11.74
C MET A 237 18.86 -21.71 12.28
N GLN A 238 19.36 -22.78 12.92
CA GLN A 238 20.75 -22.87 13.39
C GLN A 238 21.76 -23.01 12.25
N ASN A 239 21.44 -23.76 11.20
CA ASN A 239 22.31 -23.89 10.02
C ASN A 239 22.49 -22.54 9.31
N ASP A 240 21.43 -21.73 9.24
CA ASP A 240 21.47 -20.43 8.56
C ASP A 240 22.14 -19.32 9.38
N VAL A 241 21.94 -19.32 10.71
CA VAL A 241 22.70 -18.43 11.61
C VAL A 241 24.21 -18.71 11.45
N THR A 242 24.58 -19.98 11.34
CA THR A 242 25.97 -20.40 11.14
C THR A 242 26.50 -20.01 9.75
N GLN A 243 25.69 -20.12 8.69
CA GLN A 243 26.07 -19.66 7.35
C GLN A 243 26.21 -18.13 7.26
N MET A 244 25.30 -17.37 7.88
CA MET A 244 25.39 -15.90 7.91
C MET A 244 26.56 -15.39 8.77
N GLU A 245 26.89 -16.07 9.86
CA GLU A 245 28.11 -15.79 10.64
C GLU A 245 29.39 -16.08 9.83
N ARG A 246 29.38 -17.11 8.98
CA ARG A 246 30.48 -17.39 8.03
C ARG A 246 30.59 -16.34 6.93
N MET A 247 29.47 -15.80 6.44
CA MET A 247 29.48 -14.71 5.44
C MET A 247 30.05 -13.39 5.98
N LYS A 248 30.05 -13.17 7.31
CA LYS A 248 30.75 -12.03 7.92
C LYS A 248 32.28 -12.10 7.78
N PHE A 249 32.85 -13.27 7.46
CA PHE A 249 34.30 -13.44 7.27
C PHE A 249 34.81 -13.20 5.84
N HIS A 250 33.96 -12.78 4.90
CA HIS A 250 34.37 -12.44 3.52
C HIS A 250 34.04 -11.00 3.12
N LEU A 251 33.67 -10.15 4.08
CA LEU A 251 33.47 -8.71 3.89
C LEU A 251 34.31 -7.86 4.88
N LEU A 252 35.45 -8.40 5.33
CA LEU A 252 36.57 -7.64 5.88
C LEU A 252 37.75 -7.73 4.92
#